data_AF-A0A2V7YJI1-F1
#
_entry.id   AF-A0A2V7YJI1-F1
#
_cell.length_a   1.000
_cell.length_b   1.000
_cell.length_c   1.000
_cell.angle_alpha   90.00
_cell.angle_beta   90.00
_cell.angle_gamma   90.00
#
_symmetry.space_group_name_H-M   'P 1'
#
loop_
_entity.id
_entity.type
_entity.pdbx_description
1 polymer ?
#
loop_
_entity_poly.entity_id
_entity_poly.type
_entity_poly.pdbx_seq_one_letter_code
_entity_poly.pdbx_strand_id
1 'polypeptide(L)'
;MDPSPRGPFRARRHGAALLCGALLLLAGAPGCGRRAAEKAERPESSESQSEWAWLQRAKADLDARRERLAAQPDPRLQKETQALSDELNRRLAAFLNADPPIQGEPLSKRQKDALRMKSDEEIHLARTWLEQGGDFQRAIDIYKEALVVDPDNPRLREELARAEGRRYMTHETFAQVQKGMEPDEVRRLLGAPNLNNVRNYPERGVTGWFYPRDAGGDAAAVWFHKEDGKTVVYLTDFDALHPPSAAPAPAPRSAA
;
A
#
# COMPACT_ATOMS: atom_id res chain seq x y z
N MET A 1 -20.94 -22.18 29.31
CA MET A 1 -20.18 -21.03 29.84
C MET A 1 -20.13 -20.01 28.72
N ASP A 2 -21.05 -19.05 28.80
CA ASP A 2 -21.20 -17.95 27.85
C ASP A 2 -20.10 -16.87 28.11
N PRO A 3 -19.78 -16.05 27.10
CA PRO A 3 -18.50 -15.38 26.93
C PRO A 3 -18.47 -14.00 27.58
N SER A 4 -17.25 -13.51 27.87
CA SER A 4 -17.03 -12.09 28.12
C SER A 4 -16.34 -11.43 26.92
N PRO A 5 -16.86 -10.31 26.39
CA PRO A 5 -16.33 -9.63 25.22
C PRO A 5 -15.10 -8.77 25.56
N ARG A 6 -14.07 -8.85 24.73
CA ARG A 6 -12.93 -7.92 24.77
C ARG A 6 -13.37 -6.58 24.19
N GLY A 7 -13.31 -5.55 25.03
CA GLY A 7 -13.75 -4.19 24.71
C GLY A 7 -12.90 -3.47 23.64
N PRO A 8 -13.38 -2.30 23.19
CA PRO A 8 -12.82 -1.58 22.05
C PRO A 8 -11.49 -0.90 22.38
N PHE A 9 -10.52 -1.04 21.47
CA PHE A 9 -9.28 -0.27 21.47
C PHE A 9 -9.60 1.23 21.33
N ARG A 10 -9.20 2.00 22.34
CA ARG A 10 -9.28 3.47 22.36
C ARG A 10 -8.30 4.06 21.33
N ALA A 11 -8.82 4.79 20.35
CA ALA A 11 -8.05 5.70 19.51
C ALA A 11 -7.40 6.79 20.37
N ARG A 12 -6.07 6.89 20.33
CA ARG A 12 -5.33 8.02 20.90
C ARG A 12 -5.47 9.22 19.96
N ARG A 13 -6.25 10.21 20.38
CA ARG A 13 -6.25 11.57 19.80
C ARG A 13 -4.98 12.27 20.27
N HIS A 14 -4.06 12.58 19.36
CA HIS A 14 -3.01 13.55 19.63
C HIS A 14 -3.59 14.95 19.48
N GLY A 15 -3.49 15.72 20.57
CA GLY A 15 -4.00 17.09 20.66
C GLY A 15 -3.23 18.04 19.77
N ALA A 16 -3.97 18.84 19.01
CA ALA A 16 -3.47 20.04 18.37
C ALA A 16 -3.21 21.10 19.45
N ALA A 17 -1.95 21.47 19.64
CA ALA A 17 -1.59 22.62 20.45
C ALA A 17 -1.71 23.89 19.61
N LEU A 18 -2.69 24.72 19.97
CA LEU A 18 -2.80 26.13 19.59
C LEU A 18 -1.57 26.90 20.09
N LEU A 19 -0.87 27.62 19.20
CA LEU A 19 0.06 28.67 19.57
C LEU A 19 -0.46 30.01 19.07
N CYS A 20 -0.89 30.81 20.03
CA CYS A 20 -1.36 32.18 19.88
C CYS A 20 -0.21 33.13 19.49
N GLY A 21 -0.56 34.02 18.56
CA GLY A 21 -0.22 35.44 18.46
C GLY A 21 0.99 36.02 19.18
N ALA A 22 1.86 36.65 18.39
CA ALA A 22 2.36 37.99 18.66
C ALA A 22 2.60 38.73 17.34
N LEU A 23 1.71 39.67 17.01
CA LEU A 23 1.92 40.68 15.98
C LEU A 23 2.90 41.73 16.54
N LEU A 24 4.08 41.86 15.94
CA LEU A 24 4.93 43.03 16.11
C LEU A 24 5.02 43.76 14.77
N LEU A 25 4.34 44.90 14.71
CA LEU A 25 4.46 45.89 13.65
C LEU A 25 5.77 46.67 13.87
N LEU A 26 6.73 46.49 12.96
CA LEU A 26 7.87 47.39 12.80
C LEU A 26 7.83 47.98 11.38
N ALA A 27 7.55 49.28 11.33
CA ALA A 27 7.73 50.12 10.15
C ALA A 27 9.17 50.64 10.10
N GLY A 28 9.81 50.63 8.92
CA GLY A 28 11.02 51.42 8.69
C GLY A 28 11.90 51.03 7.49
N ALA A 29 11.94 51.94 6.51
CA ALA A 29 12.96 52.20 5.47
C ALA A 29 12.99 51.38 4.15
N PRO A 30 12.86 52.05 2.97
CA PRO A 30 13.19 51.47 1.67
C PRO A 30 14.68 51.68 1.37
N GLY A 31 15.48 50.64 1.55
CA GLY A 31 16.89 50.61 1.12
C GLY A 31 17.03 49.91 -0.23
N CYS A 32 17.35 50.65 -1.29
CA CYS A 32 17.83 50.09 -2.55
C CYS A 32 19.15 49.33 -2.34
N GLY A 33 19.22 48.09 -2.83
CA GLY A 33 20.49 47.36 -2.90
C GLY A 33 20.32 45.93 -3.40
N ARG A 34 20.55 45.71 -4.70
CA ARG A 34 20.66 44.38 -5.30
C ARG A 34 21.60 43.49 -4.47
N ARG A 35 21.12 42.31 -4.10
CA ARG A 35 21.86 41.07 -4.30
C ARG A 35 20.84 39.96 -4.50
N ALA A 36 20.69 39.54 -5.75
CA ALA A 36 20.47 38.14 -6.03
C ALA A 36 21.59 37.41 -5.28
N ALA A 37 21.30 36.97 -4.07
CA ALA A 37 22.12 36.02 -3.38
C ALA A 37 22.04 34.77 -4.26
N GLU A 38 23.05 34.64 -5.11
CA GLU A 38 23.52 33.36 -5.63
C GLU A 38 23.46 32.39 -4.46
N LYS A 39 22.42 31.55 -4.48
CA LYS A 39 22.04 30.67 -3.38
C LYS A 39 23.11 29.58 -3.34
N ALA A 40 24.24 29.90 -2.72
CA ALA A 40 25.36 28.98 -2.59
C ALA A 40 24.83 27.74 -1.88
N GLU A 41 24.71 26.64 -2.64
CA GLU A 41 24.42 25.32 -2.10
C GLU A 41 25.39 25.11 -0.93
N ARG A 42 24.86 24.82 0.26
CA ARG A 42 25.70 24.51 1.42
C ARG A 42 26.66 23.41 0.98
N PRO A 43 27.99 23.57 1.17
CA PRO A 43 28.93 22.55 0.77
C PRO A 43 28.57 21.26 1.49
N GLU A 44 28.16 20.26 0.71
CA GLU A 44 27.72 18.97 1.24
C GLU A 44 28.89 18.29 1.96
N SER A 45 28.64 17.73 3.14
CA SER A 45 29.68 16.96 3.83
C SER A 45 30.10 15.74 3.01
N SER A 46 31.37 15.35 3.11
CA SER A 46 31.88 14.12 2.49
C SER A 46 31.09 12.88 2.92
N GLU A 47 30.60 12.87 4.17
CA GLU A 47 29.73 11.82 4.71
C GLU A 47 28.40 11.73 3.96
N SER A 48 27.71 12.86 3.74
CA SER A 48 26.44 12.90 3.00
C SER A 48 26.62 12.41 1.55
N GLN A 49 27.73 12.78 0.90
CA GLN A 49 28.04 12.30 -0.44
C GLN A 49 28.29 10.80 -0.49
N SER A 50 29.01 10.26 0.51
CA SER A 50 29.27 8.82 0.61
C SER A 50 28.00 8.01 0.88
N GLU A 51 27.09 8.55 1.70
CA GLU A 51 25.78 7.98 2.01
C GLU A 51 24.91 7.92 0.74
N TRP A 52 24.81 9.04 0.03
CA TRP A 52 24.07 9.12 -1.22
C TRP A 52 24.59 8.12 -2.25
N ALA A 53 25.91 8.02 -2.42
CA ALA A 53 26.52 7.05 -3.33
C ALA A 53 26.24 5.60 -2.92
N TRP A 54 26.13 5.31 -1.62
CA TRP A 54 25.72 3.99 -1.14
C TRP A 54 24.26 3.71 -1.49
N LEU A 55 23.34 4.64 -1.23
CA LEU A 55 21.91 4.50 -1.53
C LEU A 55 21.67 4.18 -3.01
N GLN A 56 22.34 4.90 -3.91
CA GLN A 56 22.24 4.67 -5.35
C GLN A 56 22.70 3.26 -5.76
N ARG A 57 23.84 2.81 -5.23
CA ARG A 57 24.35 1.45 -5.52
C ARG A 57 23.46 0.37 -4.93
N ALA A 58 23.00 0.55 -3.70
CA ALA A 58 22.13 -0.40 -3.01
C ALA A 58 20.79 -0.54 -3.74
N LYS A 59 20.20 0.56 -4.22
CA LYS A 59 18.98 0.52 -5.03
C LYS A 59 19.19 -0.26 -6.34
N ALA A 60 20.29 0.00 -7.04
CA ALA A 60 20.60 -0.72 -8.29
C ALA A 60 20.82 -2.22 -8.06
N ASP A 61 21.56 -2.60 -7.01
CA ASP A 61 21.76 -4.02 -6.64
C ASP A 61 20.43 -4.67 -6.24
N LEU A 62 19.59 -3.96 -5.48
CA LEU A 62 18.28 -4.44 -5.06
C LEU A 62 17.36 -4.73 -6.26
N ASP A 63 17.31 -3.82 -7.24
CA ASP A 63 16.52 -4.01 -8.45
C ASP A 63 17.00 -5.21 -9.27
N ALA A 64 18.31 -5.33 -9.47
CA ALA A 64 18.90 -6.47 -10.18
C ALA A 64 18.59 -7.81 -9.48
N ARG A 65 18.62 -7.86 -8.15
CA ARG A 65 18.25 -9.07 -7.40
C ARG A 65 16.77 -9.41 -7.53
N ARG A 66 15.88 -8.42 -7.52
CA ARG A 66 14.45 -8.61 -7.74
C ARG A 66 14.15 -9.14 -9.14
N GLU A 67 14.82 -8.62 -10.17
CA GLU A 67 14.72 -9.15 -11.53
C GLU A 67 15.16 -10.62 -11.62
N ARG A 68 16.27 -10.97 -10.96
CA ARG A 68 16.73 -12.35 -10.88
C ARG A 68 15.73 -13.27 -10.18
N LEU A 69 15.12 -12.81 -9.08
CA LEU A 69 14.09 -13.57 -8.36
C LEU A 69 12.83 -13.79 -9.20
N ALA A 70 12.45 -12.79 -10.00
CA ALA A 70 11.32 -12.91 -10.92
C ALA A 70 11.58 -13.97 -12.00
N ALA A 71 12.83 -14.10 -12.47
CA ALA A 71 13.22 -15.12 -13.44
C ALA A 71 13.40 -16.51 -12.80
N GLN A 72 13.97 -16.58 -11.60
CA GLN A 72 14.27 -17.81 -10.89
C GLN A 72 14.09 -17.63 -9.39
N PRO A 73 12.99 -18.15 -8.81
CA PRO A 73 12.78 -18.12 -7.38
C PRO A 73 13.89 -18.87 -6.62
N ASP A 74 14.56 -18.17 -5.70
CA ASP A 74 15.58 -18.72 -4.81
C ASP A 74 15.34 -18.20 -3.38
N PRO A 75 15.00 -19.08 -2.42
CA PRO A 75 14.72 -18.68 -1.04
C PRO A 75 15.87 -17.93 -0.36
N ARG A 76 17.12 -18.28 -0.68
CA ARG A 76 18.29 -17.60 -0.11
C ARG A 76 18.40 -16.20 -0.69
N LEU A 77 18.35 -16.06 -2.00
CA LEU A 77 18.39 -14.76 -2.67
C LEU A 77 17.20 -13.89 -2.23
N GLN A 78 16.03 -14.47 -1.99
CA GLN A 78 14.86 -13.77 -1.48
C GLN A 78 15.12 -13.16 -0.10
N LYS A 79 15.70 -13.94 0.83
CA LYS A 79 16.07 -13.45 2.16
C LYS A 79 17.12 -12.34 2.09
N GLU A 80 18.15 -12.50 1.26
CA GLU A 80 19.19 -11.48 1.07
C GLU A 80 18.61 -10.19 0.43
N THR A 81 17.69 -10.33 -0.51
CA THR A 81 16.99 -9.22 -1.17
C THR A 81 16.11 -8.45 -0.18
N GLN A 82 15.37 -9.16 0.68
CA GLN A 82 14.59 -8.53 1.74
C GLN A 82 15.49 -7.74 2.70
N ALA A 83 16.59 -8.35 3.16
CA ALA A 83 17.53 -7.68 4.07
C ALA A 83 18.13 -6.41 3.44
N LEU A 84 18.45 -6.44 2.15
CA LEU A 84 18.95 -5.26 1.44
C LEU A 84 17.88 -4.15 1.31
N SER A 85 16.62 -4.52 1.03
CA SER A 85 15.51 -3.57 0.98
C SER A 85 15.25 -2.93 2.35
N ASP A 86 15.28 -3.70 3.43
CA ASP A 86 15.11 -3.20 4.80
C ASP A 86 16.23 -2.20 5.17
N GLU A 87 17.48 -2.54 4.84
CA GLU A 87 18.64 -1.68 5.08
C GLU A 87 18.56 -0.38 4.26
N LEU A 88 18.24 -0.50 2.97
CA LEU A 88 18.05 0.64 2.07
C LEU A 88 16.99 1.59 2.61
N ASN A 89 15.81 1.07 2.98
CA ASN A 89 14.69 1.88 3.48
C ASN A 89 15.06 2.60 4.78
N ARG A 90 15.73 1.92 5.70
CA ARG A 90 16.20 2.53 6.96
C ARG A 90 17.16 3.69 6.70
N ARG A 91 18.17 3.48 5.86
CA ARG A 91 19.19 4.50 5.57
C ARG A 91 18.63 5.65 4.75
N LEU A 92 17.73 5.36 3.81
CA LEU A 92 17.05 6.37 3.01
C LEU A 92 16.19 7.30 3.88
N ALA A 93 15.46 6.74 4.85
CA ALA A 93 14.71 7.54 5.81
C ALA A 93 15.64 8.42 6.67
N ALA A 94 16.76 7.87 7.15
CA ALA A 94 17.75 8.65 7.89
C ALA A 94 18.34 9.79 7.04
N PHE A 95 18.64 9.52 5.77
CA PHE A 95 19.16 10.49 4.82
C PHE A 95 18.19 11.65 4.57
N LEU A 96 16.90 11.34 4.33
CA LEU A 96 15.85 12.35 4.14
C LEU A 96 15.63 13.21 5.40
N ASN A 97 15.78 12.62 6.58
CA ASN A 97 15.64 13.33 7.85
C ASN A 97 16.86 14.18 8.23
N ALA A 98 18.06 13.84 7.72
CA ALA A 98 19.29 14.59 7.98
C ALA A 98 19.31 15.95 7.27
N ASP A 99 18.61 16.07 6.14
CA ASP A 99 18.43 17.30 5.39
C ASP A 99 16.95 17.50 5.02
N PRO A 100 16.09 17.85 6.01
CA PRO A 100 14.66 17.92 5.80
C PRO A 100 14.30 19.10 4.87
N PRO A 101 13.23 18.96 4.05
CA PRO A 101 12.73 20.05 3.23
C PRO A 101 12.45 21.32 4.04
N ILE A 102 12.96 22.47 3.58
CA ILE A 102 12.63 23.76 4.16
C ILE A 102 11.28 24.23 3.60
N GLN A 103 10.34 24.57 4.48
CA GLN A 103 9.01 25.01 4.07
C GLN A 103 9.09 26.24 3.15
N GLY A 104 8.39 26.18 2.01
CA GLY A 104 8.36 27.24 1.02
C GLY A 104 9.55 27.23 0.05
N GLU A 105 10.56 26.39 0.27
CA GLU A 105 11.64 26.20 -0.67
C GLU A 105 11.37 25.00 -1.59
N PRO A 106 11.74 25.09 -2.88
CA PRO A 106 11.70 23.92 -3.74
C PRO A 106 12.74 22.90 -3.26
N LEU A 107 12.36 21.62 -3.30
CA LEU A 107 13.27 20.52 -3.03
C LEU A 107 14.47 20.54 -3.97
N SER A 108 15.66 20.25 -3.42
CA SER A 108 16.85 20.03 -4.23
C SER A 108 16.67 18.82 -5.15
N LYS A 109 17.46 18.72 -6.21
CA LYS A 109 17.43 17.54 -7.09
C LYS A 109 17.66 16.26 -6.30
N ARG A 110 18.64 16.26 -5.39
CA ARG A 110 18.98 15.11 -4.56
C ARG A 110 17.85 14.72 -3.61
N GLN A 111 17.18 15.69 -2.97
CA GLN A 111 16.01 15.41 -2.14
C GLN A 111 14.88 14.79 -2.97
N LYS A 112 14.61 15.33 -4.17
CA LYS A 112 13.63 14.75 -5.09
C LYS A 112 14.00 13.32 -5.46
N ASP A 113 15.25 13.06 -5.85
CA ASP A 113 15.72 11.73 -6.23
C ASP A 113 15.60 10.73 -5.06
N ALA A 114 15.91 11.16 -3.83
CA ALA A 114 15.74 10.34 -2.63
C ALA A 114 14.25 10.03 -2.33
N LEU A 115 13.35 11.02 -2.48
CA LEU A 115 11.90 10.81 -2.34
C LEU A 115 11.35 9.89 -3.43
N ARG A 116 11.84 9.99 -4.67
CA ARG A 116 11.49 9.07 -5.76
C ARG A 116 11.94 7.65 -5.43
N MET A 117 13.16 7.47 -4.95
CA MET A 117 13.67 6.17 -4.53
C MET A 117 12.81 5.56 -3.41
N LYS A 118 12.38 6.36 -2.43
CA LYS A 118 11.48 5.91 -1.36
C LYS A 118 10.12 5.49 -1.92
N SER A 119 9.55 6.30 -2.79
CA SER A 119 8.27 6.00 -3.44
C SER A 119 8.33 4.72 -4.26
N ASP A 120 9.45 4.43 -4.93
CA ASP A 120 9.63 3.18 -5.67
C ASP A 120 9.60 1.94 -4.75
N GLU A 121 10.20 2.04 -3.55
CA GLU A 121 10.15 0.97 -2.56
C GLU A 121 8.74 0.80 -1.97
N GLU A 122 8.00 1.88 -1.75
CA GLU A 122 6.60 1.84 -1.33
C GLU A 122 5.70 1.22 -2.40
N ILE A 123 5.96 1.52 -3.68
CA ILE A 123 5.26 0.88 -4.80
C ILE A 123 5.52 -0.62 -4.81
N HIS A 124 6.78 -1.03 -4.62
CA HIS A 124 7.13 -2.45 -4.55
C HIS A 124 6.41 -3.13 -3.38
N LEU A 125 6.43 -2.53 -2.19
CA LEU A 125 5.74 -3.07 -1.02
C LEU A 125 4.23 -3.19 -1.25
N ALA A 126 3.59 -2.17 -1.82
CA ALA A 126 2.16 -2.22 -2.12
C ALA A 126 1.82 -3.34 -3.13
N ARG A 127 2.66 -3.54 -4.15
CA ARG A 127 2.48 -4.64 -5.11
C ARG A 127 2.58 -6.02 -4.46
N THR A 128 3.45 -6.23 -3.47
CA THR A 128 3.49 -7.54 -2.78
C THR A 128 2.19 -7.83 -2.04
N TRP A 129 1.56 -6.82 -1.43
CA TRP A 129 0.23 -6.97 -0.81
C TRP A 129 -0.86 -7.34 -1.82
N LEU A 130 -0.78 -6.81 -3.05
CA LEU A 130 -1.70 -7.17 -4.13
C LEU A 130 -1.46 -8.58 -4.65
N GLU A 131 -0.21 -8.90 -5.01
CA GLU A 131 0.16 -10.11 -5.73
C GLU A 131 0.13 -11.36 -4.85
N GLN A 132 0.57 -11.24 -3.60
CA GLN A 132 0.65 -12.38 -2.67
C GLN A 132 -0.55 -12.42 -1.74
N GLY A 133 -1.03 -11.25 -1.33
CA GLY A 133 -2.03 -11.12 -0.29
C GLY A 133 -3.44 -10.81 -0.77
N GLY A 134 -3.65 -10.43 -2.04
CA GLY A 134 -4.93 -9.93 -2.55
C GLY A 134 -5.48 -8.73 -1.76
N ASP A 135 -4.62 -8.02 -1.02
CA ASP A 135 -5.01 -6.98 -0.07
C ASP A 135 -4.95 -5.60 -0.72
N PHE A 136 -5.97 -5.31 -1.52
CA PHE A 136 -6.11 -4.02 -2.19
C PHE A 136 -6.22 -2.85 -1.23
N GLN A 137 -6.87 -3.02 -0.08
CA GLN A 137 -7.02 -1.94 0.88
C GLN A 137 -5.65 -1.52 1.42
N ARG A 138 -4.83 -2.48 1.86
CA ARG A 138 -3.50 -2.18 2.39
C ARG A 138 -2.57 -1.58 1.32
N ALA A 139 -2.62 -2.07 0.10
CA ALA A 139 -1.85 -1.48 -1.01
C ALA A 139 -2.27 -0.02 -1.30
N ILE A 140 -3.59 0.25 -1.34
CA ILE A 140 -4.14 1.60 -1.54
C ILE A 140 -3.69 2.55 -0.42
N ASP A 141 -3.70 2.09 0.83
CA ASP A 141 -3.27 2.91 1.96
C ASP A 141 -1.78 3.28 1.85
N ILE A 142 -0.92 2.33 1.49
CA ILE A 142 0.51 2.60 1.22
C ILE A 142 0.68 3.64 0.11
N TYR A 143 -0.04 3.52 -1.01
CA TYR A 143 0.06 4.50 -2.09
C TYR A 143 -0.40 5.90 -1.66
N LYS A 144 -1.47 5.99 -0.86
CA LYS A 144 -1.99 7.26 -0.33
C LYS A 144 -1.00 7.91 0.62
N GLU A 145 -0.41 7.14 1.54
CA GLU A 145 0.64 7.62 2.45
C GLU A 145 1.88 8.10 1.68
N ALA A 146 2.31 7.36 0.66
CA ALA A 146 3.42 7.75 -0.20
C ALA A 146 3.14 9.06 -0.96
N LEU A 147 1.91 9.25 -1.47
CA LEU A 147 1.49 10.49 -2.14
C LEU A 147 1.40 11.71 -1.22
N VAL A 148 1.23 11.53 0.08
CA VAL A 148 1.34 12.66 1.04
C VAL A 148 2.78 13.20 1.07
N VAL A 149 3.77 12.31 0.92
CA VAL A 149 5.19 12.64 0.99
C VAL A 149 5.74 13.07 -0.37
N ASP A 150 5.31 12.43 -1.45
CA ASP A 150 5.72 12.70 -2.83
C ASP A 150 4.49 12.96 -3.73
N PRO A 151 3.82 14.12 -3.56
CA PRO A 151 2.54 14.40 -4.20
C PRO A 151 2.64 14.48 -5.72
N ASP A 152 3.81 14.81 -6.27
CA ASP A 152 4.06 15.01 -7.70
C ASP A 152 4.53 13.73 -8.42
N ASN A 153 4.34 12.56 -7.81
CA ASN A 153 4.74 11.29 -8.40
C ASN A 153 3.68 10.74 -9.36
N PRO A 154 3.88 10.79 -10.69
CA PRO A 154 2.89 10.26 -11.63
C PRO A 154 2.72 8.74 -11.46
N ARG A 155 3.81 8.02 -11.19
CA ARG A 155 3.79 6.57 -11.03
C ARG A 155 2.94 6.15 -9.83
N LEU A 156 3.07 6.82 -8.67
CA LEU A 156 2.21 6.52 -7.51
C LEU A 156 0.73 6.75 -7.82
N ARG A 157 0.38 7.81 -8.55
CA ARG A 157 -1.01 8.08 -8.94
C ARG A 157 -1.56 7.01 -9.88
N GLU A 158 -0.77 6.57 -10.86
CA GLU A 158 -1.14 5.48 -11.77
C GLU A 158 -1.34 4.16 -11.03
N GLU A 159 -0.41 3.82 -10.12
CA GLU A 159 -0.49 2.60 -9.30
C GLU A 159 -1.72 2.62 -8.38
N LEU A 160 -2.00 3.77 -7.74
CA LEU A 160 -3.18 3.96 -6.91
C LEU A 160 -4.47 3.80 -7.73
N ALA A 161 -4.58 4.48 -8.87
CA ALA A 161 -5.76 4.40 -9.74
C ALA A 161 -6.00 2.96 -10.22
N ARG A 162 -4.93 2.24 -10.58
CA ARG A 162 -5.01 0.83 -10.97
C ARG A 162 -5.48 -0.05 -9.81
N ALA A 163 -4.99 0.17 -8.60
CA ALA A 163 -5.40 -0.58 -7.42
C ALA A 163 -6.86 -0.29 -7.05
N GLU A 164 -7.29 0.98 -7.08
CA GLU A 164 -8.68 1.39 -6.81
C GLU A 164 -9.65 0.80 -7.84
N GLY A 165 -9.29 0.81 -9.14
CA GLY A 165 -10.12 0.24 -10.20
C GLY A 165 -10.23 -1.29 -10.16
N ARG A 166 -9.25 -1.99 -9.56
CA ARG A 166 -9.23 -3.46 -9.44
C ARG A 166 -9.66 -3.99 -8.07
N ARG A 167 -9.86 -3.11 -7.10
CA ARG A 167 -10.21 -3.48 -5.72
C ARG A 167 -11.49 -4.31 -5.65
N TYR A 168 -12.42 -4.04 -6.55
CA TYR A 168 -13.72 -4.70 -6.59
C TYR A 168 -13.88 -5.53 -7.85
N MET A 169 -14.44 -6.71 -7.69
CA MET A 169 -14.69 -7.66 -8.75
C MET A 169 -15.86 -7.20 -9.62
N THR A 170 -15.62 -7.18 -10.92
CA THR A 170 -16.65 -6.84 -11.92
C THR A 170 -17.22 -8.11 -12.56
N HIS A 171 -18.43 -8.02 -13.09
CA HIS A 171 -19.04 -9.12 -13.85
C HIS A 171 -18.15 -9.54 -15.04
N GLU A 172 -17.62 -8.57 -15.78
CA GLU A 172 -16.80 -8.81 -16.97
C GLU A 172 -15.54 -9.59 -16.65
N THR A 173 -14.82 -9.22 -15.58
CA THR A 173 -13.62 -9.93 -15.15
C THR A 173 -13.97 -11.32 -14.61
N PHE A 174 -15.03 -11.43 -13.81
CA PHE A 174 -15.43 -12.68 -13.17
C PHE A 174 -15.94 -13.72 -14.17
N ALA A 175 -16.67 -13.30 -15.21
CA ALA A 175 -17.24 -14.17 -16.23
C ALA A 175 -16.19 -14.97 -17.04
N GLN A 176 -14.91 -14.58 -16.95
CA GLN A 176 -13.81 -15.30 -17.60
C GLN A 176 -13.46 -16.60 -16.87
N VAL A 177 -13.87 -16.77 -15.61
CA VAL A 177 -13.62 -18.01 -14.85
C VAL A 177 -14.56 -19.12 -15.29
N GLN A 178 -13.99 -20.27 -15.62
CA GLN A 178 -14.71 -21.44 -16.11
C GLN A 178 -14.51 -22.63 -15.19
N LYS A 179 -15.49 -23.54 -15.19
CA LYS A 179 -15.36 -24.85 -14.54
C LYS A 179 -14.15 -25.60 -15.12
N GLY A 180 -13.39 -26.26 -14.24
CA GLY A 180 -12.19 -27.00 -14.60
C GLY A 180 -10.88 -26.20 -14.51
N MET A 181 -10.95 -24.86 -14.39
CA MET A 181 -9.75 -24.04 -14.21
C MET A 181 -9.00 -24.39 -12.92
N GLU A 182 -7.68 -24.42 -12.98
CA GLU A 182 -6.82 -24.59 -11.81
C GLU A 182 -6.67 -23.25 -11.04
N PRO A 183 -6.36 -23.27 -9.74
CA PRO A 183 -6.18 -22.07 -8.91
C PRO A 183 -5.25 -21.00 -9.53
N ASP A 184 -4.17 -21.42 -10.18
CA ASP A 184 -3.23 -20.48 -10.79
C ASP A 184 -3.79 -19.81 -12.06
N GLU A 185 -4.68 -20.49 -12.79
CA GLU A 185 -5.42 -19.86 -13.89
C GLU A 185 -6.38 -18.80 -13.36
N VAL A 186 -7.12 -19.12 -12.29
CA VAL A 186 -8.01 -18.15 -11.64
C VAL A 186 -7.23 -16.96 -11.10
N ARG A 187 -6.06 -17.17 -10.48
CA ARG A 187 -5.20 -16.07 -10.02
C ARG A 187 -4.72 -15.18 -11.16
N ARG A 188 -4.39 -15.73 -12.33
CA ARG A 188 -4.00 -14.93 -13.50
C ARG A 188 -5.14 -14.04 -13.99
N LEU A 189 -6.38 -14.53 -13.94
CA LEU A 189 -7.57 -13.78 -14.38
C LEU A 189 -8.02 -12.75 -13.34
N LEU A 190 -8.21 -13.18 -12.09
CA LEU A 190 -8.86 -12.39 -11.05
C LEU A 190 -7.86 -11.68 -10.12
N GLY A 191 -6.60 -12.12 -10.09
CA GLY A 191 -5.66 -11.79 -9.03
C GLY A 191 -5.72 -12.79 -7.86
N ALA A 192 -4.73 -12.68 -6.97
CA ALA A 192 -4.72 -13.45 -5.74
C ALA A 192 -5.93 -13.08 -4.86
N PRO A 193 -6.63 -14.07 -4.28
CA PRO A 193 -7.67 -13.78 -3.31
C PRO A 193 -7.03 -13.21 -2.03
N ASN A 194 -7.79 -12.39 -1.31
CA ASN A 194 -7.37 -12.03 0.04
C ASN A 194 -7.33 -13.28 0.91
N LEU A 195 -6.24 -13.54 1.63
CA LEU A 195 -6.11 -14.74 2.46
C LEU A 195 -7.19 -14.85 3.53
N ASN A 196 -7.68 -13.72 4.06
CA ASN A 196 -8.82 -13.68 4.99
C ASN A 196 -10.16 -14.02 4.32
N ASN A 197 -10.21 -13.95 3.00
CA ASN A 197 -11.35 -14.28 2.15
C ASN A 197 -11.19 -15.64 1.47
N VAL A 198 -10.29 -16.50 1.96
CA VAL A 198 -10.22 -17.90 1.56
C VAL A 198 -10.80 -18.74 2.69
N ARG A 199 -11.80 -19.56 2.38
CA ARG A 199 -12.45 -20.44 3.36
C ARG A 199 -12.39 -21.89 2.93
N ASN A 200 -12.00 -22.77 3.85
CA ASN A 200 -11.99 -24.21 3.63
C ASN A 200 -13.23 -24.83 4.29
N TYR A 201 -13.89 -25.73 3.56
CA TYR A 201 -15.08 -26.46 3.98
C TYR A 201 -14.76 -27.97 3.91
N PRO A 202 -14.02 -28.51 4.89
CA PRO A 202 -13.51 -29.88 4.85
C PRO A 202 -14.62 -30.92 4.74
N GLU A 203 -15.78 -30.68 5.37
CA GLU A 203 -16.96 -31.54 5.32
C GLU A 203 -17.55 -31.69 3.91
N ARG A 204 -17.27 -30.72 3.03
CA ARG A 204 -17.66 -30.75 1.62
C ARG A 204 -16.47 -31.03 0.69
N GLY A 205 -15.26 -31.07 1.22
CA GLY A 205 -14.03 -31.20 0.42
C GLY A 205 -13.79 -30.02 -0.53
N VAL A 206 -14.27 -28.81 -0.20
CA VAL A 206 -14.18 -27.64 -1.07
C VAL A 206 -13.47 -26.46 -0.42
N THR A 207 -12.89 -25.61 -1.24
CA THR A 207 -12.30 -24.32 -0.83
C THR A 207 -12.99 -23.20 -1.62
N GLY A 208 -13.48 -22.18 -0.92
CA GLY A 208 -14.09 -21.00 -1.52
C GLY A 208 -13.14 -19.80 -1.47
N TRP A 209 -12.95 -19.14 -2.60
CA TRP A 209 -12.24 -17.86 -2.71
C TRP A 209 -13.27 -16.74 -2.92
N PHE A 210 -13.27 -15.75 -2.04
CA PHE A 210 -14.24 -14.66 -2.06
C PHE A 210 -13.58 -13.35 -2.51
N TYR A 211 -14.15 -12.74 -3.54
CA TYR A 211 -13.69 -11.49 -4.15
C TYR A 211 -14.71 -10.38 -3.89
N PRO A 212 -14.36 -9.31 -3.16
CA PRO A 212 -15.28 -8.21 -2.86
C PRO A 212 -15.83 -7.58 -4.13
N ARG A 213 -17.13 -7.29 -4.18
CA ARG A 213 -17.78 -6.56 -5.29
C ARG A 213 -18.00 -5.09 -4.97
N ASP A 214 -18.04 -4.74 -3.69
CA ASP A 214 -18.18 -3.37 -3.23
C ASP A 214 -17.65 -3.18 -1.80
N ALA A 215 -17.77 -1.95 -1.30
CA ALA A 215 -17.41 -1.58 0.06
C ALA A 215 -18.42 -2.10 1.12
N GLY A 216 -19.62 -2.48 0.70
CA GLY A 216 -20.71 -2.94 1.55
C GLY A 216 -20.51 -4.35 2.08
N GLY A 217 -19.64 -5.13 1.45
CA GLY A 217 -19.30 -6.49 1.85
C GLY A 217 -19.92 -7.56 0.96
N ASP A 218 -20.53 -7.18 -0.15
CA ASP A 218 -20.91 -8.11 -1.20
C ASP A 218 -19.65 -8.77 -1.79
N ALA A 219 -19.74 -10.06 -2.13
CA ALA A 219 -18.61 -10.77 -2.73
C ALA A 219 -19.05 -11.86 -3.72
N ALA A 220 -18.25 -11.99 -4.79
CA ALA A 220 -18.29 -13.12 -5.71
C ALA A 220 -17.46 -14.27 -5.14
N ALA A 221 -17.83 -15.52 -5.45
CA ALA A 221 -17.14 -16.71 -4.98
C ALA A 221 -16.72 -17.63 -6.13
N VAL A 222 -15.46 -18.04 -6.10
CA VAL A 222 -14.96 -19.17 -6.90
C VAL A 222 -14.76 -20.35 -5.97
N TRP A 223 -15.38 -21.48 -6.30
CA TRP A 223 -15.34 -22.69 -5.48
C TRP A 223 -14.50 -23.76 -6.15
N PHE A 224 -13.57 -24.30 -5.39
CA PHE A 224 -12.64 -25.34 -5.81
C PHE A 224 -12.93 -26.65 -5.10
N HIS A 225 -12.75 -27.76 -5.81
CA HIS A 225 -12.79 -29.11 -5.26
C HIS A 225 -11.62 -29.94 -5.78
N LYS A 226 -11.41 -31.14 -5.22
CA LYS A 226 -10.45 -32.09 -5.78
C LYS A 226 -11.11 -33.02 -6.78
N GLU A 227 -10.56 -33.06 -7.99
CA GLU A 227 -10.96 -33.93 -9.10
C GLU A 227 -9.69 -34.55 -9.70
N ASP A 228 -9.62 -35.88 -9.75
CA ASP A 228 -8.44 -36.63 -10.24
C ASP A 228 -7.10 -36.19 -9.64
N GLY A 229 -7.10 -35.87 -8.34
CA GLY A 229 -5.93 -35.40 -7.61
C GLY A 229 -5.56 -33.93 -7.85
N LYS A 230 -6.25 -33.23 -8.74
CA LYS A 230 -6.08 -31.81 -9.03
C LYS A 230 -7.13 -30.97 -8.30
N THR A 231 -6.78 -29.74 -7.95
CA THR A 231 -7.75 -28.76 -7.43
C THR A 231 -8.26 -27.94 -8.61
N VAL A 232 -9.56 -27.95 -8.85
CA VAL A 232 -10.17 -27.25 -10.00
C VAL A 232 -11.44 -26.52 -9.59
N VAL A 233 -11.79 -25.47 -10.33
CA VAL A 233 -13.07 -24.75 -10.18
C VAL A 233 -14.21 -25.71 -10.49
N TYR A 234 -15.16 -25.87 -9.58
CA TYR A 234 -16.38 -26.64 -9.84
C TYR A 234 -17.64 -25.76 -9.91
N LEU A 235 -17.63 -24.59 -9.26
CA LEU A 235 -18.73 -23.64 -9.21
C LEU A 235 -18.20 -22.20 -9.13
N THR A 236 -18.86 -21.29 -9.83
CA THR A 236 -18.68 -19.85 -9.71
C THR A 236 -20.04 -19.21 -9.39
N ASP A 237 -20.02 -18.20 -8.53
CA ASP A 237 -21.22 -17.45 -8.15
C ASP A 237 -20.85 -15.99 -7.93
N PHE A 238 -21.37 -15.10 -8.77
CA PHE A 238 -21.04 -13.67 -8.66
C PHE A 238 -21.74 -13.02 -7.45
N ASP A 239 -22.86 -13.56 -6.99
CA ASP A 239 -23.71 -13.00 -5.93
C ASP A 239 -23.65 -13.85 -4.64
N ALA A 240 -22.52 -14.52 -4.43
CA ALA A 240 -22.38 -15.56 -3.41
C ALA A 240 -22.56 -15.08 -1.96
N LEU A 241 -22.16 -13.84 -1.65
CA LEU A 241 -22.31 -13.26 -0.33
C LEU A 241 -22.96 -11.89 -0.40
N HIS A 242 -23.94 -11.72 0.49
CA HIS A 242 -24.51 -10.43 0.86
C HIS A 242 -24.38 -10.25 2.38
N PRO A 243 -24.02 -9.05 2.86
CA PRO A 243 -24.10 -8.74 4.29
C PRO A 243 -25.54 -8.97 4.78
N PRO A 244 -25.75 -9.48 6.00
CA PRO A 244 -27.08 -9.48 6.58
C PRO A 244 -27.60 -8.04 6.63
N SER A 245 -28.75 -7.79 6.01
CA SER A 245 -29.43 -6.49 6.07
C SER A 245 -29.53 -6.08 7.54
N ALA A 246 -29.04 -4.87 7.87
CA ALA A 246 -29.12 -4.36 9.23
C ALA A 246 -30.58 -4.43 9.69
N ALA A 247 -30.83 -5.19 10.77
CA ALA A 247 -32.17 -5.32 11.30
C ALA A 247 -32.75 -3.92 11.54
N PRO A 248 -34.01 -3.64 11.14
CA PRO A 248 -34.62 -2.34 11.36
C PRO A 248 -34.52 -1.99 12.84
N ALA A 249 -34.11 -0.75 13.13
CA ALA A 249 -33.97 -0.27 14.50
C ALA A 249 -35.26 -0.57 15.29
N PRO A 250 -35.15 -1.11 16.52
CA PRO A 250 -36.35 -1.41 17.30
C PRO A 250 -37.16 -0.13 17.49
N ALA A 251 -38.47 -0.20 17.23
CA ALA A 251 -39.37 0.92 17.35
C ALA A 251 -39.20 1.60 18.73
N PRO A 252 -39.20 2.94 18.80
CA PRO A 252 -39.03 3.64 20.07
C PRO A 252 -40.09 3.15 21.06
N ARG A 253 -39.66 2.64 22.21
CA ARG A 253 -40.56 2.22 23.28
C ARG A 253 -41.38 3.44 23.67
N SER A 254 -42.69 3.36 23.48
CA SER A 254 -43.62 4.37 23.99
C SER A 254 -43.48 4.40 25.50
N ALA A 255 -43.10 5.56 26.04
CA ALA A 255 -43.07 5.79 27.47
C ALA A 255 -44.50 5.70 28.00
N ALA A 256 -44.75 4.76 28.91
CA ALA A 256 -45.96 4.65 29.71
C ALA A 256 -45.71 5.30 31.08
#